data_AF-A0A972HJS2-F1
#
_entry.id   AF-A0A972HJS2-F1
#
_cell.length_a   1.000
_cell.length_b   1.000
_cell.length_c   1.000
_cell.angle_alpha   90.00
_cell.angle_beta   90.00
_cell.angle_gamma   90.00
#
_symmetry.space_group_name_H-M   'P 1'
#
loop_
_entity.id
_entity.type
_entity.pdbx_description
1 polymer ?
#
loop_
_entity_poly.entity_id
_entity_poly.type
_entity_poly.pdbx_seq_one_letter_code
_entity_poly.pdbx_strand_id
1 'polypeptide(L)'
;MLFVAVFELVAGVAIIGLWAILLTTRRVPEIQARDRSIWFHLAAEFALGAVLIASGLLLLSDDAAWMRVLAGTAAGAMVYSTTNSPGYYA
;
A
#
# COMPACT_ATOMS: atom_id res chain seq x y z
N MET A 1 14.33 14.03 4.59
CA MET A 1 13.75 12.69 4.38
C MET A 1 12.85 12.22 5.51
N LEU A 2 13.05 12.65 6.76
CA LEU A 2 12.20 12.25 7.91
C LEU A 2 10.69 12.38 7.65
N PHE A 3 10.23 13.50 7.10
CA PHE A 3 8.81 13.67 6.77
C PHE A 3 8.28 12.60 5.81
N VAL A 4 9.01 12.34 4.72
CA VAL A 4 8.64 11.32 3.72
C VAL A 4 8.66 9.93 4.35
N ALA A 5 9.67 9.63 5.17
CA ALA A 5 9.76 8.36 5.89
C ALA A 5 8.56 8.12 6.80
N VAL A 6 8.20 9.11 7.62
CA VAL A 6 7.03 9.04 8.51
C VAL A 6 5.74 8.90 7.70
N PHE A 7 5.61 9.64 6.61
CA PHE A 7 4.45 9.53 5.71
C PHE A 7 4.32 8.12 5.14
N GLU A 8 5.39 7.56 4.57
CA GLU A 8 5.36 6.22 3.98
C GLU A 8 5.05 5.14 5.02
N LEU A 9 5.63 5.24 6.24
CA LEU A 9 5.32 4.33 7.33
C LEU A 9 3.84 4.38 7.74
N VAL A 10 3.31 5.59 7.97
CA VAL A 10 1.92 5.78 8.36
C VAL A 10 0.97 5.32 7.26
N ALA A 11 1.24 5.69 6.01
CA ALA A 11 0.44 5.30 4.86
C ALA A 11 0.44 3.77 4.67
N GLY A 12 1.60 3.12 4.73
CA GLY A 12 1.71 1.67 4.59
C GLY A 12 0.96 0.91 5.69
N VAL A 13 1.11 1.33 6.95
CA VAL A 13 0.35 0.77 8.07
C VAL A 13 -1.15 1.01 7.92
N ALA A 14 -1.56 2.20 7.48
CA ALA A 14 -2.96 2.54 7.28
C ALA A 14 -3.61 1.70 6.17
N ILE A 15 -2.95 1.50 5.03
CA ILE A 15 -3.44 0.67 3.92
C ILE A 15 -3.63 -0.78 4.36
N ILE A 16 -2.60 -1.37 5.00
CA ILE A 16 -2.67 -2.75 5.50
C ILE A 16 -3.79 -2.88 6.56
N GLY A 17 -3.85 -1.92 7.49
CA GLY A 17 -4.86 -1.90 8.54
C GLY A 17 -6.29 -1.77 7.99
N LEU A 18 -6.51 -0.88 7.04
CA LEU A 18 -7.80 -0.71 6.35
C LEU A 18 -8.27 -2.02 5.74
N TRP A 19 -7.44 -2.67 4.92
CA TRP A 19 -7.81 -3.93 4.27
C TRP A 19 -8.01 -5.08 5.25
N ALA A 20 -7.17 -5.17 6.29
CA ALA A 20 -7.37 -6.15 7.35
C ALA A 20 -8.73 -5.96 8.06
N ILE A 21 -9.12 -4.72 8.36
CA ILE A 21 -10.41 -4.41 8.97
C ILE A 21 -11.57 -4.76 8.02
N LEU A 22 -11.51 -4.38 6.75
CA LEU A 22 -12.56 -4.67 5.77
C LEU A 22 -12.76 -6.17 5.56
N LEU A 23 -11.67 -6.93 5.49
CA LEU A 23 -11.71 -8.39 5.36
C LEU A 23 -12.29 -9.07 6.61
N THR A 24 -11.83 -8.68 7.80
CA THR A 24 -12.30 -9.28 9.07
C THR A 24 -13.75 -8.94 9.38
N THR A 25 -14.20 -7.73 9.02
CA THR A 25 -15.59 -7.28 9.18
C THR A 25 -16.52 -7.71 8.04
N ARG A 26 -16.01 -8.46 7.04
CA ARG A 26 -16.74 -8.92 5.85
C ARG A 26 -17.40 -7.79 5.05
N ARG A 27 -16.75 -6.63 5.01
CA ARG A 27 -17.21 -5.40 4.34
C ARG A 27 -16.69 -5.26 2.90
N VAL A 28 -16.32 -6.38 2.27
CA VAL A 28 -15.85 -6.43 0.88
C VAL A 28 -16.92 -7.14 0.02
N PRO A 29 -17.83 -6.41 -0.64
CA PRO A 29 -18.93 -6.98 -1.42
C PRO A 29 -18.49 -7.92 -2.55
N GLU A 30 -17.34 -7.63 -3.17
CA GLU A 30 -16.77 -8.35 -4.30
C GLU A 30 -16.45 -9.81 -3.96
N ILE A 31 -16.02 -10.06 -2.71
CA ILE A 31 -15.80 -11.42 -2.20
C ILE A 31 -17.12 -12.20 -2.15
N GLN A 32 -18.22 -11.53 -1.78
CA GLN A 32 -19.57 -12.14 -1.75
C GLN A 32 -20.10 -12.37 -3.16
N ALA A 33 -19.81 -11.45 -4.08
CA ALA A 33 -20.14 -11.54 -5.50
C ALA A 33 -19.28 -12.57 -6.27
N ARG A 34 -18.30 -13.21 -5.61
CA ARG A 34 -17.34 -14.16 -6.20
C ARG A 34 -16.52 -13.56 -7.36
N ASP A 35 -16.30 -12.25 -7.35
CA ASP A 35 -15.37 -11.64 -8.29
C ASP A 35 -13.94 -12.03 -7.90
N ARG A 36 -13.14 -12.47 -8.88
CA ARG A 36 -11.74 -12.83 -8.66
C ARG A 36 -10.81 -11.61 -8.74
N SER A 37 -11.25 -10.51 -9.35
CA SER A 37 -10.47 -9.28 -9.51
C SER A 37 -10.02 -8.70 -8.16
N ILE A 38 -10.88 -8.81 -7.13
CA ILE A 38 -10.61 -8.31 -5.78
C ILE A 38 -9.36 -8.93 -5.14
N TRP A 39 -9.05 -10.19 -5.43
CA TRP A 39 -7.86 -10.84 -4.85
C TRP A 39 -6.57 -10.25 -5.42
N PHE A 40 -6.57 -9.88 -6.70
CA PHE A 40 -5.44 -9.18 -7.31
C PHE A 40 -5.31 -7.75 -6.77
N HIS A 41 -6.45 -7.07 -6.56
CA HIS A 41 -6.45 -5.75 -5.94
C HIS A 41 -5.88 -5.79 -4.51
N LEU A 42 -6.37 -6.72 -3.67
CA LEU A 42 -5.86 -6.94 -2.32
C LEU A 42 -4.35 -7.25 -2.33
N ALA A 43 -3.91 -8.14 -3.21
CA ALA A 43 -2.49 -8.47 -3.32
C ALA A 43 -1.64 -7.23 -3.68
N ALA A 44 -2.12 -6.39 -4.60
CA ALA A 44 -1.44 -5.15 -4.97
C ALA A 44 -1.40 -4.13 -3.82
N GLU A 45 -2.49 -3.99 -3.06
CA GLU A 45 -2.58 -3.07 -1.92
C GLU A 45 -1.71 -3.52 -0.73
N PHE A 46 -1.68 -4.82 -0.42
CA PHE A 46 -0.77 -5.35 0.60
C PHE A 46 0.70 -5.24 0.17
N ALA A 47 1.01 -5.49 -1.11
CA ALA A 47 2.35 -5.28 -1.64
C ALA A 47 2.77 -3.81 -1.56
N LEU A 48 1.88 -2.87 -1.92
CA LEU A 48 2.09 -1.44 -1.75
C LEU A 48 2.40 -1.10 -0.29
N GLY A 49 1.57 -1.56 0.66
CA GLY A 49 1.76 -1.31 2.08
C GLY A 49 3.13 -1.81 2.58
N ALA A 50 3.54 -3.01 2.16
CA ALA A 50 4.84 -3.56 2.50
C ALA A 50 6.00 -2.75 1.90
N VAL A 51 5.89 -2.33 0.64
CA VAL A 51 6.90 -1.49 -0.04
C VAL A 51 7.01 -0.12 0.63
N LEU A 52 5.89 0.51 1.00
CA LEU A 52 5.88 1.79 1.72
C LEU A 52 6.56 1.66 3.09
N ILE A 53 6.26 0.61 3.85
CA ILE A 53 6.91 0.39 5.15
C ILE A 53 8.40 0.15 4.98
N ALA A 54 8.81 -0.69 4.03
CA ALA A 54 10.21 -0.96 3.75
C ALA A 54 10.97 0.30 3.30
N SER A 55 10.37 1.08 2.40
CA SER A 55 10.92 2.36 1.94
C SER A 55 11.02 3.38 3.08
N GLY A 56 9.99 3.51 3.91
CA GLY A 56 9.99 4.40 5.06
C GLY A 56 11.07 4.06 6.09
N LEU A 57 11.26 2.77 6.40
CA LEU A 57 12.36 2.32 7.26
C LEU A 57 13.73 2.62 6.65
N LEU A 58 13.87 2.44 5.33
CA LEU A 58 15.12 2.63 4.63
C LEU A 58 15.50 4.10 4.45
N LEU A 59 14.51 4.99 4.31
CA LEU A 59 14.68 6.46 4.32
C LEU A 59 15.21 6.99 5.66
N LEU A 60 15.13 6.19 6.73
CA LEU A 60 15.72 6.46 8.04
C LEU A 60 17.11 5.84 8.21
N SER A 61 17.61 5.12 7.20
CA SER A 61 18.94 4.48 7.19
C SER A 61 19.93 5.26 6.31
N ASP A 62 21.21 4.95 6.43
CA ASP A 62 22.28 5.55 5.62
C ASP A 62 22.50 4.84 4.26
N ASP A 63 21.70 3.82 3.90
CA ASP A 63 21.86 3.06 2.66
C ASP A 63 21.26 3.77 1.43
N ALA A 64 22.06 4.66 0.84
CA ALA A 64 21.64 5.51 -0.26
C ALA A 64 21.26 4.78 -1.56
N ALA A 65 21.78 3.57 -1.81
CA ALA A 65 21.54 2.84 -3.05
C ALA A 65 20.15 2.21 -3.04
N TRP A 66 19.85 1.44 -1.99
CA TRP A 66 18.54 0.82 -1.84
C TRP A 66 17.45 1.85 -1.58
N MET A 67 17.77 2.93 -0.86
CA MET A 67 16.83 4.04 -0.59
C MET A 67 16.24 4.58 -1.90
N ARG A 68 17.06 4.83 -2.92
CA ARG A 68 16.58 5.38 -4.21
C ARG A 68 15.64 4.42 -4.93
N VAL A 69 15.97 3.13 -4.94
CA VAL A 69 15.17 2.11 -5.62
C VAL A 69 13.82 1.92 -4.94
N LEU A 70 13.82 1.75 -3.62
CA LEU A 70 12.59 1.51 -2.87
C LEU A 70 11.71 2.76 -2.78
N ALA A 71 12.26 3.95 -2.55
CA ALA A 71 11.47 5.19 -2.54
C ALA A 71 10.85 5.48 -3.92
N GLY A 72 11.58 5.24 -5.01
CA GLY A 72 11.05 5.37 -6.36
C GLY A 72 9.91 4.37 -6.63
N THR A 73 10.09 3.12 -6.20
CA THR A 73 9.09 2.05 -6.36
C THR A 73 7.85 2.32 -5.51
N ALA A 74 8.02 2.76 -4.26
CA ALA A 74 6.95 3.15 -3.35
C ALA A 74 6.11 4.30 -3.90
N ALA A 75 6.77 5.35 -4.40
CA ALA A 75 6.09 6.47 -5.03
C ALA A 75 5.27 6.04 -6.26
N GLY A 76 5.86 5.22 -7.14
CA GLY A 76 5.16 4.71 -8.33
C GLY A 76 3.95 3.84 -7.97
N ALA A 77 4.11 2.94 -7.00
CA ALA A 77 3.03 2.08 -6.52
C ALA A 77 1.90 2.89 -5.85
N MET A 78 2.24 3.95 -5.11
CA MET A 78 1.28 4.85 -4.49
C MET A 78 0.46 5.62 -5.53
N VAL A 79 1.10 6.12 -6.60
CA VAL A 79 0.40 6.77 -7.73
C VAL A 79 -0.55 5.79 -8.41
N TYR A 80 -0.09 4.55 -8.66
CA TYR A 80 -0.94 3.52 -9.23
C TYR A 80 -2.17 3.22 -8.35
N SER A 81 -1.98 2.97 -7.06
CA SER A 81 -3.07 2.66 -6.13
C SER A 81 -4.06 3.81 -6.04
N THR A 82 -3.61 5.04 -5.76
CA THR A 82 -4.50 6.21 -5.68
C THR A 82 -5.29 6.49 -6.97
N THR A 83 -4.77 6.08 -8.12
CA THR A 83 -5.48 6.17 -9.41
C THR A 83 -6.50 5.02 -9.59
N ASN A 84 -6.17 3.81 -9.13
CA ASN A 84 -6.98 2.61 -9.33
C ASN A 84 -8.09 2.45 -8.27
N SER A 85 -7.85 2.88 -7.03
CA SER A 85 -8.76 2.71 -5.89
C SER A 85 -10.16 3.35 -6.07
N PRO A 86 -10.34 4.54 -6.69
CA PRO A 86 -11.68 5.09 -6.89
C PRO A 86 -12.64 4.16 -7.64
N GLY A 87 -12.12 3.28 -8.49
CA GLY A 87 -12.92 2.26 -9.19
C GLY A 87 -13.59 1.22 -8.28
N TYR A 88 -13.10 1.07 -7.04
CA TYR A 88 -13.66 0.15 -6.03
C TYR A 88 -14.55 0.86 -4.98
N TYR A 89 -14.56 2.19 -4.96
CA TYR A 89 -15.32 2.99 -3.97
C TYR A 89 -16.45 3.83 -4.60
N ALA A 90 -16.66 3.73 -5.91
CA ALA A 90 -17.70 4.43 -6.66
C ALA A 90 -19.04 3.69 -6.69
#